data_AF-F2JIN4-F1
#
_entry.id   AF-F2JIN4-F1
#
_cell.length_a   1.000
_cell.length_b   1.000
_cell.length_c   1.000
_cell.angle_alpha   90.00
_cell.angle_beta   90.00
_cell.angle_gamma   90.00
#
_symmetry.space_group_name_H-M   'P 1'
#
loop_
_entity.id
_entity.type
_entity.pdbx_description
1 polymer ?
#
loop_
_entity_poly.entity_id
_entity_poly.type
_entity_poly.pdbx_seq_one_letter_code
_entity_poly.pdbx_strand_id
1 'polypeptide(L)'
;MLINKLLKHRYILIFLLLVIGGFAIYLFSLPPRSEKDTLQVMRLKADATSTFRLESQLSYTPDLISQLKSNLTQTTTESSPIHVFNISISLGHEPMQLNQVVNELVSLATYVPKLTISLIPDDEIDETTYMNLYNDFTSLLALQNSSNIEVICYPLDLSSLKQYTQLDSISSIGVNISSTDDLEKLNVIYNFLNDAKKLYIRENLLNSSSDNIRKTTEEINALYYTLAIQYPECQTIFSPLIKLPFGLQDAFVLTEKNPNYATYQSIYGRLLTEPWLTLKELPLATTSPYELLDSYDILTGTEEILLAPGSTILPGKSISTSKTSYIHYRLEDQEISVQSYYPYVAKIDTTSEPNGITRFKALGYNSTGEITEVQSIDLTIQNDNAFSRAERSLRDFPLTSQMVYNSKYIPILMYHTVAETVSTEENNSCVEIELFDAQMKALIDNGYTPINFKVLYDYINRVSGLPEKPILITMDDGYLNNYTNAYPIYKKYNIPATLFVSPYFMEKENTERHFGWKAAKEMEDSGLIDIQSHGYNHTPLPYLSLKDVRYHISRSKGLIEKNLGPRDVFVVAYPQFRNTSYTRKLLSELGIDLQITKLAKRGTVLDASNLKRINVPNTMSPEELISTLEKLTN
;
A
#
# COMPACT_ATOMS: atom_id res chain seq x y z
N MET A 1 38.56 47.58 31.66
CA MET A 1 37.61 47.83 30.55
C MET A 1 36.23 47.78 31.18
N LEU A 2 35.70 48.85 31.77
CA LEU A 2 35.25 50.10 31.10
C LEU A 2 34.35 49.73 29.91
N ILE A 3 33.04 50.02 29.93
CA ILE A 3 32.42 51.37 29.85
C ILE A 3 32.90 52.10 28.58
N ASN A 4 31.93 52.59 27.81
CA ASN A 4 32.01 53.07 26.40
C ASN A 4 31.93 51.90 25.39
N LYS A 5 30.85 51.70 24.63
CA LYS A 5 29.69 52.56 24.33
C LYS A 5 28.40 51.85 24.78
N LEU A 6 27.65 52.29 25.80
CA LEU A 6 26.90 53.56 25.90
C LEU A 6 26.05 53.88 24.66
N LEU A 7 24.78 53.41 24.74
CA LEU A 7 23.58 54.26 24.68
C LEU A 7 23.44 55.27 23.52
N LYS A 8 22.65 54.88 22.51
CA LYS A 8 21.60 55.69 21.84
C LYS A 8 20.52 54.72 21.32
N HIS A 9 19.23 54.83 21.62
CA HIS A 9 18.45 55.58 22.61
C HIS A 9 17.24 54.69 23.01
N ARG A 10 16.88 54.55 24.30
CA ARG A 10 15.72 55.19 24.99
C ARG A 10 14.35 55.00 24.29
N TYR A 11 13.24 54.74 24.98
CA TYR A 11 12.93 54.29 26.36
C TYR A 11 11.41 53.97 26.42
N ILE A 12 11.02 53.01 27.27
CA ILE A 12 9.85 53.03 28.21
C ILE A 12 8.66 53.96 27.84
N LEU A 13 7.43 53.41 27.74
CA LEU A 13 6.42 53.47 28.83
C LEU A 13 5.24 52.50 28.63
N ILE A 14 4.57 52.18 29.75
CA ILE A 14 3.46 51.24 29.95
C ILE A 14 2.11 52.00 29.93
N PHE A 15 1.04 51.40 29.36
CA PHE A 15 -0.37 51.31 29.83
C PHE A 15 -1.27 51.00 28.62
N LEU A 16 -1.95 49.84 28.48
CA LEU A 16 -3.09 49.24 29.22
C LEU A 16 -4.46 49.55 28.53
N LEU A 17 -5.34 48.53 28.53
CA LEU A 17 -6.72 48.42 27.99
C LEU A 17 -6.82 47.96 26.51
N LEU A 18 -7.72 47.06 26.09
CA LEU A 18 -8.46 45.92 26.66
C LEU A 18 -9.45 45.45 25.55
N VAL A 19 -9.80 44.15 25.47
CA VAL A 19 -10.87 43.54 24.64
C VAL A 19 -10.69 43.69 23.09
N ILE A 20 -11.01 42.75 22.19
CA ILE A 20 -11.92 41.58 22.16
C ILE A 20 -11.33 40.45 21.29
N GLY A 21 -11.39 39.18 21.74
CA GLY A 21 -11.39 37.94 20.93
C GLY A 21 -10.19 37.64 20.01
N GLY A 22 -9.71 36.40 19.84
CA GLY A 22 -10.14 35.09 20.32
C GLY A 22 -9.48 34.01 19.44
N PHE A 23 -9.32 32.79 19.97
CA PHE A 23 -8.67 31.62 19.35
C PHE A 23 -7.14 31.68 19.12
N ALA A 24 -6.45 30.74 19.78
CA ALA A 24 -5.04 30.45 19.59
C ALA A 24 -4.86 29.37 18.52
N ILE A 25 -3.92 29.59 17.59
CA ILE A 25 -3.42 28.56 16.68
C ILE A 25 -2.26 27.85 17.40
N TYR A 26 -2.45 26.59 17.75
CA TYR A 26 -1.38 25.75 18.30
C TYR A 26 -0.44 25.30 17.18
N LEU A 27 0.69 25.99 17.04
CA LEU A 27 1.87 25.48 16.33
C LEU A 27 2.55 24.40 17.19
N PHE A 28 2.27 23.13 16.89
CA PHE A 28 3.09 22.03 17.41
C PHE A 28 4.33 21.84 16.55
N SER A 29 5.50 22.14 17.12
CA SER A 29 6.80 21.82 16.54
C SER A 29 7.01 20.30 16.48
N LEU A 30 7.32 19.78 15.30
CA LEU A 30 7.64 18.37 15.07
C LEU A 30 8.87 17.91 15.88
N PRO A 31 8.88 16.68 16.42
CA PRO A 31 10.09 16.05 16.95
C PRO A 31 11.06 15.68 15.80
N PRO A 32 12.37 15.49 16.09
CA PRO A 32 13.39 15.30 15.07
C PRO A 32 13.29 13.94 14.35
N ARG A 33 13.71 13.92 13.08
CA ARG A 33 13.82 12.74 12.22
C ARG A 33 14.62 11.62 12.89
N SER A 34 14.00 10.46 13.10
CA SER A 34 14.68 9.17 12.93
C SER A 34 14.60 8.76 11.45
N GLU A 35 15.54 7.92 11.00
CA GLU A 35 15.54 7.40 9.62
C GLU A 35 14.21 6.68 9.32
N LYS A 36 13.68 6.92 8.12
CA LYS A 36 12.35 6.46 7.70
C LYS A 36 12.45 5.11 6.98
N ASP A 37 11.83 4.09 7.54
CA ASP A 37 11.46 2.87 6.80
C ASP A 37 10.23 3.18 5.91
N THR A 38 10.47 3.68 4.68
CA THR A 38 9.42 3.94 3.68
C THR A 38 9.42 2.87 2.58
N LEU A 39 8.39 2.04 2.58
CA LEU A 39 7.96 1.24 1.42
C LEU A 39 7.18 2.16 0.47
N GLN A 40 7.52 2.17 -0.81
CA GLN A 40 6.93 3.07 -1.78
C GLN A 40 5.64 2.50 -2.39
N VAL A 41 4.50 3.13 -2.10
CA VAL A 41 3.19 2.88 -2.74
C VAL A 41 2.65 4.22 -3.24
N MET A 42 1.92 4.23 -4.35
CA MET A 42 1.77 5.42 -5.20
C MET A 42 0.32 5.76 -5.57
N ARG A 43 -0.07 7.05 -5.62
CA ARG A 43 -1.42 7.51 -6.07
C ARG A 43 -1.33 8.53 -7.21
N LEU A 44 -2.28 8.47 -8.16
CA LEU A 44 -2.35 9.31 -9.36
C LEU A 44 -2.76 10.77 -9.10
N LYS A 45 -2.05 11.70 -9.76
CA LYS A 45 -2.60 12.97 -10.22
C LYS A 45 -2.03 13.31 -11.60
N ALA A 46 -2.84 13.90 -12.46
CA ALA A 46 -2.41 14.38 -13.78
C ALA A 46 -1.41 15.56 -13.55
N ASP A 47 -0.29 15.75 -14.29
CA ASP A 47 -0.08 15.52 -15.73
C ASP A 47 1.42 15.32 -16.21
N ALA A 48 1.72 15.25 -17.53
CA ALA A 48 3.01 14.88 -18.19
C ALA A 48 3.31 15.61 -19.56
N THR A 49 4.36 15.25 -20.35
CA THR A 49 4.54 15.40 -21.85
C THR A 49 5.74 14.56 -22.34
N SER A 50 5.55 13.47 -23.12
CA SER A 50 6.66 12.61 -23.63
C SER A 50 6.36 11.99 -25.01
N THR A 51 7.36 11.73 -25.86
CA THR A 51 7.18 11.17 -27.22
C THR A 51 7.87 9.82 -27.44
N PHE A 52 7.27 8.74 -26.94
CA PHE A 52 7.62 7.38 -27.35
C PHE A 52 7.19 7.14 -28.82
N ARG A 53 8.03 6.46 -29.62
CA ARG A 53 7.73 6.12 -31.03
C ARG A 53 8.03 4.66 -31.32
N LEU A 54 7.09 4.03 -32.04
CA LEU A 54 7.14 2.67 -32.54
C LEU A 54 7.43 2.72 -34.04
N GLU A 55 8.62 2.28 -34.46
CA GLU A 55 9.01 2.19 -35.88
C GLU A 55 9.06 0.72 -36.33
N SER A 56 8.37 0.39 -37.43
CA SER A 56 8.39 -0.94 -38.03
C SER A 56 9.67 -1.17 -38.83
N GLN A 57 10.40 -2.24 -38.53
CA GLN A 57 11.62 -2.61 -39.26
C GLN A 57 11.31 -3.39 -40.55
N LEU A 58 11.97 -3.05 -41.68
CA LEU A 58 11.86 -3.77 -42.96
C LEU A 58 13.24 -4.17 -43.49
N SER A 59 13.45 -5.45 -43.83
CA SER A 59 14.72 -5.91 -44.42
C SER A 59 14.87 -5.45 -45.87
N TYR A 60 15.98 -4.78 -46.19
CA TYR A 60 16.24 -4.24 -47.53
C TYR A 60 16.28 -5.32 -48.63
N THR A 61 15.55 -5.09 -49.71
CA THR A 61 15.73 -5.72 -51.03
C THR A 61 15.47 -4.68 -52.13
N PRO A 62 16.03 -4.84 -53.35
CA PRO A 62 15.72 -3.93 -54.47
C PRO A 62 14.22 -3.89 -54.83
N ASP A 63 13.53 -5.03 -54.69
CA ASP A 63 12.09 -5.13 -54.92
C ASP A 63 11.28 -4.39 -53.85
N LEU A 64 11.70 -4.39 -52.58
CA LEU A 64 11.05 -3.66 -51.49
C LEU A 64 10.94 -2.16 -51.82
N ILE A 65 12.05 -1.55 -52.26
CA ILE A 65 12.09 -0.11 -52.53
C ILE A 65 11.11 0.27 -53.65
N SER A 66 11.02 -0.56 -54.69
CA SER A 66 10.11 -0.36 -55.82
C SER A 66 8.64 -0.49 -55.38
N GLN A 67 8.32 -1.48 -54.55
CA GLN A 67 6.97 -1.71 -54.03
C GLN A 67 6.52 -0.59 -53.06
N LEU A 68 7.39 -0.13 -52.16
CA LEU A 68 7.09 0.99 -51.26
C LEU A 68 6.76 2.28 -52.04
N LYS A 69 7.54 2.61 -53.08
CA LYS A 69 7.29 3.79 -53.94
C LYS A 69 5.96 3.71 -54.67
N SER A 70 5.61 2.52 -55.20
CA SER A 70 4.30 2.29 -55.84
C SER A 70 3.14 2.58 -54.89
N ASN A 71 3.19 2.06 -53.66
CA ASN A 71 2.08 2.17 -52.71
C ASN A 71 1.96 3.58 -52.10
N LEU A 72 3.09 4.23 -51.79
CA LEU A 72 3.11 5.63 -51.31
C LEU A 72 2.58 6.63 -52.36
N THR A 73 2.63 6.29 -53.65
CA THR A 73 2.08 7.13 -54.72
C THR A 73 0.55 7.03 -54.81
N GLN A 74 -0.03 5.88 -54.42
CA GLN A 74 -1.47 5.61 -54.54
C GLN A 74 -2.33 6.22 -53.41
N THR A 75 -1.73 6.58 -52.27
CA THR A 75 -2.46 7.00 -51.05
C THR A 75 -2.69 8.51 -50.91
N THR A 76 -2.41 9.31 -51.95
CA THR A 76 -2.32 10.78 -51.88
C THR A 76 -3.64 11.55 -51.68
N THR A 77 -4.77 10.87 -51.44
CA THR A 77 -6.11 11.50 -51.32
C THR A 77 -6.74 11.47 -49.93
N GLU A 78 -6.16 10.79 -48.93
CA GLU A 78 -6.71 10.79 -47.56
C GLU A 78 -5.65 11.16 -46.51
N SER A 79 -6.06 11.99 -45.55
CA SER A 79 -5.21 12.49 -44.47
C SER A 79 -4.93 11.41 -43.42
N SER A 80 -3.91 10.59 -43.65
CA SER A 80 -3.33 9.68 -42.65
C SER A 80 -1.99 10.20 -42.10
N PRO A 81 -1.66 9.90 -40.82
CA PRO A 81 -0.55 10.55 -40.13
C PRO A 81 0.83 9.96 -40.50
N ILE A 82 1.79 10.88 -40.72
CA ILE A 82 3.26 10.75 -40.61
C ILE A 82 3.82 9.32 -40.80
N HIS A 83 4.12 8.94 -42.04
CA HIS A 83 4.85 7.71 -42.33
C HIS A 83 6.34 7.85 -41.97
N VAL A 84 6.77 7.26 -40.85
CA VAL A 84 8.18 7.02 -40.53
C VAL A 84 8.48 5.55 -40.81
N PHE A 85 9.50 5.28 -41.62
CA PHE A 85 9.93 3.91 -41.94
C PHE A 85 11.29 3.62 -41.31
N ASN A 86 11.49 2.39 -40.81
CA ASN A 86 12.82 1.86 -40.53
C ASN A 86 13.17 0.78 -41.55
N ILE A 87 14.27 0.96 -42.29
CA ILE A 87 14.82 -0.05 -43.18
C ILE A 87 16.10 -0.60 -42.59
N SER A 88 16.17 -1.90 -42.40
CA SER A 88 17.35 -2.60 -41.92
C SER A 88 18.15 -3.26 -43.03
N ILE A 89 19.47 -3.12 -42.96
CA ILE A 89 20.42 -3.66 -43.93
C ILE A 89 21.44 -4.48 -43.14
N SER A 90 21.61 -5.77 -43.48
CA SER A 90 22.69 -6.58 -42.93
C SER A 90 23.99 -6.28 -43.70
N LEU A 91 25.07 -6.04 -42.97
CA LEU A 91 26.41 -5.78 -43.52
C LEU A 91 27.31 -6.98 -43.23
N GLY A 92 27.69 -7.72 -44.28
CA GLY A 92 28.68 -8.82 -44.21
C GLY A 92 28.47 -9.94 -45.23
N HIS A 93 27.22 -10.28 -45.55
CA HIS A 93 26.88 -11.55 -46.21
C HIS A 93 27.23 -11.66 -47.71
N GLU A 94 27.19 -10.55 -48.46
CA GLU A 94 27.39 -10.48 -49.93
C GLU A 94 28.03 -9.13 -50.33
N PRO A 95 28.75 -9.02 -51.47
CA PRO A 95 29.31 -7.76 -51.98
C PRO A 95 28.21 -6.77 -52.40
N MET A 96 27.79 -5.92 -51.45
CA MET A 96 26.73 -4.95 -51.63
C MET A 96 27.17 -3.76 -52.50
N GLN A 97 26.40 -3.42 -53.55
CA GLN A 97 26.63 -2.23 -54.36
C GLN A 97 26.18 -0.96 -53.62
N LEU A 98 27.01 -0.51 -52.67
CA LEU A 98 26.71 0.55 -51.71
C LEU A 98 26.14 1.84 -52.35
N ASN A 99 26.72 2.26 -53.48
CA ASN A 99 26.23 3.40 -54.27
C ASN A 99 24.79 3.22 -54.78
N GLN A 100 24.45 2.03 -55.27
CA GLN A 100 23.10 1.73 -55.75
C GLN A 100 22.11 1.77 -54.57
N VAL A 101 22.44 1.10 -53.47
CA VAL A 101 21.62 1.03 -52.25
C VAL A 101 21.32 2.43 -51.70
N VAL A 102 22.36 3.28 -51.56
CA VAL A 102 22.19 4.67 -51.08
C VAL A 102 21.31 5.48 -52.04
N ASN A 103 21.50 5.37 -53.36
CA ASN A 103 20.66 6.08 -54.34
C ASN A 103 19.19 5.63 -54.29
N GLU A 104 18.93 4.33 -54.12
CA GLU A 104 17.59 3.76 -54.01
C GLU A 104 16.85 4.26 -52.76
N LEU A 105 17.55 4.33 -51.62
CA LEU A 105 17.05 4.81 -50.33
C LEU A 105 16.84 6.32 -50.29
N VAL A 106 17.77 7.12 -50.85
CA VAL A 106 17.58 8.57 -51.04
C VAL A 106 16.37 8.85 -51.91
N SER A 107 16.19 8.08 -52.99
CA SER A 107 15.01 8.16 -53.84
C SER A 107 13.71 7.68 -53.14
N LEU A 108 13.78 6.87 -52.09
CA LEU A 108 12.61 6.54 -51.25
C LEU A 108 12.31 7.67 -50.25
N ALA A 109 13.35 8.28 -49.68
CA ALA A 109 13.22 9.36 -48.69
C ALA A 109 12.45 10.57 -49.22
N THR A 110 12.41 10.82 -50.54
CA THR A 110 11.59 11.90 -51.12
C THR A 110 10.08 11.71 -50.96
N TYR A 111 9.61 10.50 -50.62
CA TYR A 111 8.20 10.17 -50.42
C TYR A 111 7.76 10.18 -48.96
N VAL A 112 8.68 10.40 -48.00
CA VAL A 112 8.42 10.18 -46.57
C VAL A 112 9.01 11.29 -45.69
N PRO A 113 8.32 11.74 -44.62
CA PRO A 113 8.80 12.81 -43.74
C PRO A 113 10.07 12.46 -42.95
N LYS A 114 10.31 11.18 -42.64
CA LYS A 114 11.55 10.67 -42.03
C LYS A 114 11.78 9.22 -42.48
N LEU A 115 13.03 8.89 -42.83
CA LEU A 115 13.49 7.53 -43.09
C LEU A 115 14.61 7.18 -42.12
N THR A 116 14.41 6.14 -41.32
CA THR A 116 15.41 5.58 -40.42
C THR A 116 16.08 4.38 -41.10
N ILE A 117 17.41 4.24 -41.01
CA ILE A 117 18.18 3.15 -41.60
C ILE A 117 18.98 2.44 -40.52
N SER A 118 18.65 1.18 -40.22
CA SER A 118 19.35 0.34 -39.26
C SER A 118 20.43 -0.50 -39.95
N LEU A 119 21.70 -0.12 -39.80
CA LEU A 119 22.83 -0.88 -40.34
C LEU A 119 23.25 -1.95 -39.32
N ILE A 120 22.90 -3.20 -39.58
CA ILE A 120 23.09 -4.32 -38.63
C ILE A 120 24.33 -5.13 -39.06
N PRO A 121 25.25 -5.47 -38.16
CA PRO A 121 26.35 -6.39 -38.47
C PRO A 121 25.79 -7.80 -38.72
N ASP A 122 26.34 -8.48 -39.73
CA ASP A 122 26.10 -9.91 -39.96
C ASP A 122 26.84 -10.75 -38.89
N ASP A 123 26.37 -11.97 -38.60
CA ASP A 123 26.92 -12.78 -37.48
C ASP A 123 28.41 -13.17 -37.67
N GLU A 124 28.94 -13.06 -38.89
CA GLU A 124 30.33 -13.38 -39.25
C GLU A 124 31.23 -12.15 -39.50
N ILE A 125 30.71 -10.91 -39.43
CA ILE A 125 31.52 -9.70 -39.70
C ILE A 125 32.37 -9.30 -38.50
N ASP A 126 33.61 -8.84 -38.74
CA ASP A 126 34.43 -8.22 -37.69
C ASP A 126 34.16 -6.71 -37.54
N GLU A 127 34.46 -6.17 -36.36
CA GLU A 127 34.22 -4.77 -36.01
C GLU A 127 34.91 -3.76 -36.95
N THR A 128 36.12 -4.07 -37.44
CA THR A 128 36.86 -3.16 -38.34
C THR A 128 36.19 -3.11 -39.70
N THR A 129 35.81 -4.27 -40.25
CA THR A 129 35.09 -4.36 -41.52
C THR A 129 33.71 -3.72 -41.44
N TYR A 130 32.96 -3.96 -40.35
CA TYR A 130 31.66 -3.31 -40.11
C TYR A 130 31.78 -1.78 -40.05
N MET A 131 32.74 -1.25 -39.28
CA MET A 131 32.92 0.19 -39.16
C MET A 131 33.38 0.87 -40.45
N ASN A 132 34.18 0.20 -41.28
CA ASN A 132 34.53 0.71 -42.61
C ASN A 132 33.27 0.82 -43.49
N LEU A 133 32.44 -0.23 -43.57
CA LEU A 133 31.19 -0.20 -44.32
C LEU A 133 30.19 0.85 -43.81
N TYR A 134 30.11 1.05 -42.49
CA TYR A 134 29.30 2.12 -41.88
C TYR A 134 29.77 3.52 -42.30
N ASN A 135 31.08 3.76 -42.24
CA ASN A 135 31.68 5.04 -42.62
C ASN A 135 31.54 5.31 -44.13
N ASP A 136 31.71 4.29 -44.98
CA ASP A 136 31.48 4.42 -46.43
C ASP A 136 30.01 4.72 -46.74
N PHE A 137 29.06 4.02 -46.09
CA PHE A 137 27.62 4.26 -46.29
C PHE A 137 27.23 5.69 -45.90
N THR A 138 27.65 6.13 -44.71
CA THR A 138 27.33 7.48 -44.20
C THR A 138 28.01 8.58 -45.01
N SER A 139 29.23 8.35 -45.51
CA SER A 139 29.92 9.28 -46.41
C SER A 139 29.20 9.42 -47.76
N LEU A 140 28.75 8.31 -48.36
CA LEU A 140 27.96 8.34 -49.59
C LEU A 140 26.61 9.02 -49.40
N LEU A 141 25.95 8.80 -48.25
CA LEU A 141 24.69 9.44 -47.90
C LEU A 141 24.86 10.97 -47.72
N ALA A 142 25.94 11.40 -47.08
CA ALA A 142 26.23 12.82 -46.88
C ALA A 142 26.38 13.59 -48.20
N LEU A 143 26.98 12.97 -49.24
CA LEU A 143 27.08 13.56 -50.58
C LEU A 143 25.70 13.84 -51.23
N GLN A 144 24.64 13.14 -50.80
CA GLN A 144 23.27 13.28 -51.32
C GLN A 144 22.43 14.30 -50.53
N ASN A 145 22.98 14.97 -49.52
CA ASN A 145 22.34 16.06 -48.74
C ASN A 145 20.90 15.76 -48.23
N SER A 146 20.60 14.50 -47.91
CA SER A 146 19.25 14.06 -47.51
C SER A 146 19.02 14.18 -46.01
N SER A 147 18.58 15.36 -45.55
CA SER A 147 18.43 15.70 -44.12
C SER A 147 17.28 14.99 -43.39
N ASN A 148 16.42 14.26 -44.10
CA ASN A 148 15.33 13.46 -43.53
C ASN A 148 15.69 11.97 -43.33
N ILE A 149 16.95 11.60 -43.57
CA ILE A 149 17.47 10.25 -43.36
C ILE A 149 18.29 10.20 -42.07
N GLU A 150 17.99 9.25 -41.19
CA GLU A 150 18.71 9.00 -39.93
C GLU A 150 19.32 7.59 -39.95
N VAL A 151 20.63 7.46 -39.71
CA VAL A 151 21.35 6.18 -39.76
C VAL A 151 21.70 5.71 -38.34
N ILE A 152 21.34 4.48 -38.02
CA ILE A 152 21.57 3.84 -36.72
C ILE A 152 22.72 2.83 -36.86
N CYS A 153 23.74 2.98 -36.01
CA CYS A 153 24.85 2.06 -35.88
C CYS A 153 24.56 1.01 -34.81
N TYR A 154 24.78 -0.27 -35.07
CA TYR A 154 24.60 -1.37 -34.11
C TYR A 154 25.96 -1.96 -33.74
N PRO A 155 26.46 -1.79 -32.50
CA PRO A 155 27.66 -2.45 -32.02
C PRO A 155 27.51 -3.98 -32.10
N LEU A 156 28.59 -4.67 -32.45
CA LEU A 156 28.62 -6.14 -32.50
C LEU A 156 28.38 -6.77 -31.12
N ASP A 157 28.84 -6.09 -30.06
CA ASP A 157 28.62 -6.52 -28.68
C ASP A 157 28.46 -5.33 -27.71
N LEU A 158 27.92 -5.63 -26.52
CA LEU A 158 27.60 -4.62 -25.49
C LEU A 158 28.82 -4.07 -24.74
N SER A 159 29.96 -4.76 -24.75
CA SER A 159 31.21 -4.26 -24.17
C SER A 159 31.89 -3.24 -25.09
N SER A 160 31.75 -3.42 -26.40
CA SER A 160 32.28 -2.52 -27.44
C SER A 160 31.48 -1.23 -27.59
N LEU A 161 30.22 -1.17 -27.11
CA LEU A 161 29.34 0.01 -27.10
C LEU A 161 30.05 1.34 -26.74
N LYS A 162 30.96 1.32 -25.75
CA LYS A 162 31.72 2.51 -25.30
C LYS A 162 32.61 3.12 -26.38
N GLN A 163 33.05 2.34 -27.36
CA GLN A 163 33.85 2.82 -28.49
C GLN A 163 32.96 3.61 -29.47
N TYR A 164 31.80 3.07 -29.84
CA TYR A 164 30.83 3.70 -30.73
C TYR A 164 30.26 5.00 -30.17
N THR A 165 30.04 5.07 -28.85
CA THR A 165 29.57 6.31 -28.20
C THR A 165 30.58 7.45 -28.26
N GLN A 166 31.87 7.18 -28.51
CA GLN A 166 32.93 8.20 -28.60
C GLN A 166 33.22 8.69 -30.02
N LEU A 167 32.62 8.09 -31.06
CA LEU A 167 32.85 8.48 -32.45
C LEU A 167 31.87 9.58 -32.91
N ASP A 168 32.37 10.76 -33.27
CA ASP A 168 31.54 11.89 -33.73
C ASP A 168 30.70 11.59 -34.99
N SER A 169 31.10 10.60 -35.79
CA SER A 169 30.36 10.16 -36.99
C SER A 169 29.05 9.41 -36.70
N ILE A 170 28.82 8.98 -35.46
CA ILE A 170 27.63 8.21 -35.05
C ILE A 170 26.70 9.08 -34.21
N SER A 171 25.54 9.48 -34.75
CA SER A 171 24.52 10.25 -34.03
C SER A 171 23.47 9.40 -33.31
N SER A 172 23.25 8.16 -33.78
CA SER A 172 22.25 7.23 -33.28
C SER A 172 22.81 5.82 -33.14
N ILE A 173 22.56 5.19 -31.99
CA ILE A 173 23.07 3.85 -31.65
C ILE A 173 21.90 2.90 -31.43
N GLY A 174 21.99 1.73 -32.05
CA GLY A 174 21.06 0.63 -31.98
C GLY A 174 21.57 -0.46 -31.03
N VAL A 175 20.70 -0.96 -30.16
CA VAL A 175 20.98 -2.08 -29.26
C VAL A 175 20.00 -3.21 -29.55
N ASN A 176 20.50 -4.43 -29.72
CA ASN A 176 19.66 -5.62 -29.88
C ASN A 176 19.36 -6.22 -28.49
N ILE A 177 18.09 -6.54 -28.23
CA ILE A 177 17.64 -7.21 -26.99
C ILE A 177 17.01 -8.53 -27.40
N SER A 178 17.66 -9.65 -27.10
CA SER A 178 17.22 -11.00 -27.49
C SER A 178 16.83 -11.87 -26.31
N SER A 179 17.14 -11.46 -25.08
CA SER A 179 16.83 -12.18 -23.84
C SER A 179 16.44 -11.24 -22.70
N THR A 180 15.82 -11.78 -21.64
CA THR A 180 15.60 -11.06 -20.38
C THR A 180 16.91 -10.61 -19.72
N ASP A 181 18.01 -11.33 -19.95
CA ASP A 181 19.33 -11.02 -19.41
C ASP A 181 19.92 -9.74 -20.05
N ASP A 182 19.43 -9.35 -21.23
CA ASP A 182 19.78 -8.07 -21.87
C ASP A 182 19.03 -6.89 -21.23
N LEU A 183 17.95 -7.14 -20.48
CA LEU A 183 17.22 -6.12 -19.72
C LEU A 183 18.03 -5.63 -18.51
N GLU A 184 18.76 -6.51 -17.82
CA GLU A 184 19.65 -6.10 -16.73
C GLU A 184 20.80 -5.22 -17.25
N LYS A 185 21.20 -5.42 -18.51
CA LYS A 185 22.25 -4.65 -19.19
C LYS A 185 21.74 -3.28 -19.68
N LEU A 186 20.44 -3.09 -19.92
CA LEU A 186 19.86 -1.81 -20.37
C LEU A 186 20.20 -0.65 -19.42
N ASN A 187 20.12 -0.87 -18.10
CA ASN A 187 20.46 0.16 -17.11
C ASN A 187 21.94 0.57 -17.23
N VAL A 188 22.83 -0.37 -17.56
CA VAL A 188 24.25 -0.11 -17.77
C VAL A 188 24.46 0.66 -19.07
N ILE A 189 23.79 0.25 -20.14
CA ILE A 189 23.83 0.87 -21.47
C ILE A 189 23.35 2.33 -21.42
N TYR A 190 22.19 2.59 -20.82
CA TYR A 190 21.63 3.94 -20.73
C TYR A 190 22.52 4.88 -19.91
N ASN A 191 23.03 4.43 -18.75
CA ASN A 191 23.95 5.25 -17.94
C ASN A 191 25.32 5.48 -18.60
N PHE A 192 25.72 4.69 -19.61
CA PHE A 192 26.92 4.95 -20.42
C PHE A 192 26.68 5.90 -21.60
N LEU A 193 25.42 6.09 -22.00
CA LEU A 193 25.02 7.00 -23.06
C LEU A 193 24.85 8.41 -22.47
N ASN A 194 25.98 9.11 -22.36
CA ASN A 194 26.03 10.54 -22.08
C ASN A 194 25.13 11.31 -23.08
N ASP A 195 24.49 12.42 -22.65
CA ASP A 195 23.35 13.18 -23.26
C ASP A 195 23.43 13.61 -24.76
N ALA A 196 24.36 13.10 -25.55
CA ALA A 196 24.67 13.55 -26.91
C ALA A 196 24.19 12.62 -28.05
N LYS A 197 23.75 11.38 -27.77
CA LYS A 197 23.39 10.39 -28.81
C LYS A 197 22.03 9.75 -28.56
N LYS A 198 21.25 9.54 -29.63
CA LYS A 198 19.94 8.88 -29.55
C LYS A 198 20.12 7.37 -29.39
N LEU A 199 19.46 6.79 -28.40
CA LEU A 199 19.38 5.34 -28.25
C LEU A 199 18.14 4.79 -28.98
N TYR A 200 18.40 3.78 -29.80
CA TYR A 200 17.41 2.96 -30.46
C TYR A 200 17.50 1.54 -29.92
N ILE A 201 16.37 0.98 -29.51
CA ILE A 201 16.31 -0.39 -29.00
C ILE A 201 15.59 -1.24 -30.04
N ARG A 202 16.26 -2.30 -30.50
CA ARG A 202 15.72 -3.31 -31.40
C ARG A 202 15.35 -4.53 -30.55
N GLU A 203 14.06 -4.80 -30.46
CA GLU A 203 13.54 -5.91 -29.67
C GLU A 203 13.42 -7.18 -30.53
N ASN A 204 13.97 -8.28 -30.01
CA ASN A 204 14.11 -9.58 -30.67
C ASN A 204 13.90 -10.74 -29.69
N LEU A 205 13.19 -10.51 -28.57
CA LEU A 205 12.96 -11.47 -27.48
C LEU A 205 12.22 -12.73 -27.96
N LEU A 206 11.36 -12.56 -28.97
CA LEU A 206 10.51 -13.61 -29.54
C LEU A 206 11.24 -14.64 -30.43
N ASN A 207 12.52 -14.41 -30.74
CA ASN A 207 13.36 -15.44 -31.38
C ASN A 207 14.00 -16.40 -30.35
N SER A 208 13.87 -16.12 -29.04
CA SER A 208 14.23 -17.11 -28.01
C SER A 208 13.17 -18.22 -27.96
N SER A 209 13.62 -19.48 -27.93
CA SER A 209 12.79 -20.68 -28.10
C SER A 209 11.97 -21.06 -26.86
N SER A 210 11.23 -20.12 -26.28
CA SER A 210 10.47 -20.34 -25.04
C SER A 210 9.01 -20.75 -25.31
N ASP A 211 8.64 -21.96 -24.88
CA ASP A 211 7.27 -22.51 -25.00
C ASP A 211 6.20 -21.77 -24.15
N ASN A 212 6.55 -20.65 -23.51
CA ASN A 212 5.69 -19.95 -22.55
C ASN A 212 5.34 -18.52 -23.01
N ILE A 213 4.75 -18.46 -24.20
CA ILE A 213 4.23 -17.28 -24.92
C ILE A 213 3.54 -16.21 -24.03
N ARG A 214 2.85 -16.65 -22.97
CA ARG A 214 2.14 -15.75 -22.04
C ARG A 214 3.11 -14.96 -21.16
N LYS A 215 4.16 -15.63 -20.65
CA LYS A 215 5.27 -15.02 -19.90
C LYS A 215 6.03 -14.02 -20.78
N THR A 216 6.30 -14.39 -22.04
CA THR A 216 6.98 -13.52 -23.01
C THR A 216 6.20 -12.23 -23.29
N THR A 217 4.87 -12.29 -23.34
CA THR A 217 4.02 -11.09 -23.52
C THR A 217 4.11 -10.14 -22.33
N GLU A 218 4.15 -10.66 -21.10
CA GLU A 218 4.28 -9.86 -19.88
C GLU A 218 5.68 -9.25 -19.75
N GLU A 219 6.73 -10.00 -20.10
CA GLU A 219 8.13 -9.57 -20.12
C GLU A 219 8.39 -8.48 -21.18
N ILE A 220 7.86 -8.64 -22.38
CA ILE A 220 7.94 -7.65 -23.47
C ILE A 220 7.24 -6.34 -23.06
N ASN A 221 6.06 -6.42 -22.44
CA ASN A 221 5.38 -5.23 -21.91
C ASN A 221 6.21 -4.55 -20.82
N ALA A 222 6.75 -5.30 -19.87
CA ALA A 222 7.60 -4.76 -18.80
C ALA A 222 8.83 -4.03 -19.36
N LEU A 223 9.46 -4.55 -20.43
CA LEU A 223 10.50 -3.86 -21.18
C LEU A 223 9.98 -2.52 -21.72
N TYR A 224 8.96 -2.52 -22.60
CA TYR A 224 8.51 -1.29 -23.27
C TYR A 224 8.08 -0.18 -22.28
N TYR A 225 7.43 -0.53 -21.16
CA TYR A 225 7.10 0.43 -20.10
C TYR A 225 8.33 0.92 -19.33
N THR A 226 9.30 0.05 -19.03
CA THR A 226 10.55 0.45 -18.39
C THR A 226 11.29 1.46 -19.27
N LEU A 227 11.34 1.23 -20.59
CA LEU A 227 11.91 2.18 -21.54
C LEU A 227 11.14 3.51 -21.54
N ALA A 228 9.82 3.49 -21.68
CA ALA A 228 9.04 4.72 -21.78
C ALA A 228 9.06 5.58 -20.50
N ILE A 229 9.25 4.98 -19.33
CA ILE A 229 9.21 5.66 -18.03
C ILE A 229 10.62 6.04 -17.54
N GLN A 230 11.58 5.11 -17.55
CA GLN A 230 12.93 5.37 -17.05
C GLN A 230 13.80 6.08 -18.09
N TYR A 231 13.53 5.83 -19.37
CA TYR A 231 14.39 6.21 -20.50
C TYR A 231 13.61 6.96 -21.60
N PRO A 232 12.92 8.08 -21.27
CA PRO A 232 11.92 8.73 -22.14
C PRO A 232 12.49 9.32 -23.45
N GLU A 233 13.82 9.40 -23.60
CA GLU A 233 14.49 9.84 -24.83
C GLU A 233 14.83 8.69 -25.79
N CYS A 234 14.63 7.44 -25.39
CA CYS A 234 14.86 6.25 -26.22
C CYS A 234 13.74 6.04 -27.24
N GLN A 235 14.11 5.61 -28.44
CA GLN A 235 13.17 5.15 -29.47
C GLN A 235 13.23 3.62 -29.59
N THR A 236 12.12 2.98 -29.92
CA THR A 236 12.08 1.50 -30.00
C THR A 236 11.60 1.02 -31.37
N ILE A 237 12.37 0.11 -31.95
CA ILE A 237 12.19 -0.50 -33.26
C ILE A 237 11.78 -1.94 -33.04
N PHE A 238 10.68 -2.36 -33.66
CA PHE A 238 10.14 -3.71 -33.52
C PHE A 238 10.24 -4.49 -34.84
N SER A 239 10.42 -5.80 -34.72
CA SER A 239 10.47 -6.75 -35.83
C SER A 239 9.09 -6.88 -36.53
N PRO A 240 9.01 -6.97 -37.87
CA PRO A 240 7.75 -6.86 -38.62
C PRO A 240 6.91 -8.14 -38.55
N LEU A 241 6.22 -8.36 -37.43
CA LEU A 241 5.18 -9.38 -37.28
C LEU A 241 3.79 -8.74 -37.07
N ILE A 242 3.63 -7.51 -37.56
CA ILE A 242 2.45 -6.66 -37.44
C ILE A 242 1.87 -6.40 -38.84
N LYS A 243 0.53 -6.29 -38.95
CA LYS A 243 -0.14 -5.84 -40.17
C LYS A 243 0.43 -4.49 -40.64
N LEU A 244 1.12 -4.52 -41.78
CA LEU A 244 1.41 -3.32 -42.56
C LEU A 244 0.09 -2.68 -43.03
N PRO A 245 -0.01 -1.34 -43.06
CA PRO A 245 -1.18 -0.66 -43.58
C PRO A 245 -1.37 -0.96 -45.08
N PHE A 246 -2.62 -1.21 -45.47
CA PHE A 246 -3.17 -1.31 -46.83
C PHE A 246 -2.35 -2.10 -47.89
N GLY A 247 -2.83 -3.28 -48.27
CA GLY A 247 -2.39 -4.02 -49.47
C GLY A 247 -1.02 -4.72 -49.39
N LEU A 248 -0.13 -4.31 -48.48
CA LEU A 248 1.20 -4.90 -48.31
C LEU A 248 1.23 -6.29 -47.65
N GLN A 249 0.08 -6.87 -47.29
CA GLN A 249 -0.01 -8.13 -46.54
C GLN A 249 0.49 -9.35 -47.31
N ASP A 250 0.28 -9.39 -48.64
CA ASP A 250 0.57 -10.58 -49.45
C ASP A 250 2.01 -10.60 -50.00
N ALA A 251 2.72 -9.47 -49.97
CA ALA A 251 4.04 -9.32 -50.61
C ALA A 251 5.24 -9.49 -49.66
N PHE A 252 5.04 -9.35 -48.34
CA PHE A 252 6.11 -9.31 -47.34
C PHE A 252 6.03 -10.42 -46.29
N VAL A 253 5.37 -11.53 -46.63
CA VAL A 253 5.44 -12.76 -45.85
C VAL A 253 6.86 -13.33 -45.97
N LEU A 254 7.75 -12.93 -45.04
CA LEU A 254 8.86 -13.78 -44.64
C LEU A 254 8.27 -15.16 -44.34
N THR A 255 8.67 -16.13 -45.16
CA THR A 255 7.90 -17.34 -45.49
C THR A 255 7.28 -18.08 -44.30
N GLU A 256 6.22 -18.84 -44.59
CA GLU A 256 5.40 -19.73 -43.74
C GLU A 256 6.16 -20.79 -42.88
N LYS A 257 7.48 -20.65 -42.72
CA LYS A 257 8.38 -21.55 -41.99
C LYS A 257 8.48 -21.26 -40.49
N ASN A 258 7.98 -20.14 -39.98
CA ASN A 258 7.95 -19.89 -38.53
C ASN A 258 6.58 -20.33 -37.95
N PRO A 259 6.51 -21.43 -37.17
CA PRO A 259 5.24 -21.99 -36.71
C PRO A 259 4.45 -21.06 -35.76
N ASN A 260 5.08 -20.04 -35.21
CA ASN A 260 4.47 -19.10 -34.25
C ASN A 260 3.90 -17.83 -34.91
N TYR A 261 3.87 -17.73 -36.25
CA TYR A 261 3.43 -16.53 -36.99
C TYR A 261 2.09 -15.94 -36.52
N ALA A 262 1.04 -16.77 -36.43
CA ALA A 262 -0.29 -16.34 -35.99
C ALA A 262 -0.31 -15.85 -34.52
N THR A 263 0.55 -16.45 -33.68
CA THR A 263 0.73 -16.07 -32.28
C THR A 263 1.37 -14.69 -32.16
N TYR A 264 2.43 -14.42 -32.93
CA TYR A 264 3.09 -13.11 -32.95
C TYR A 264 2.15 -12.00 -33.44
N GLN A 265 1.42 -12.25 -34.53
CA GLN A 265 0.46 -11.28 -35.07
C GLN A 265 -0.69 -10.99 -34.08
N SER A 266 -1.10 -11.98 -33.28
CA SER A 266 -2.09 -11.81 -32.21
C SER A 266 -1.57 -10.96 -31.05
N ILE A 267 -0.35 -11.25 -30.56
CA ILE A 267 0.27 -10.50 -29.44
C ILE A 267 0.47 -9.05 -29.82
N TYR A 268 1.15 -8.78 -30.93
CA TYR A 268 1.40 -7.42 -31.40
C TYR A 268 0.13 -6.71 -31.89
N GLY A 269 -0.82 -7.45 -32.46
CA GLY A 269 -2.15 -6.93 -32.76
C GLY A 269 -2.82 -6.36 -31.51
N ARG A 270 -2.85 -7.15 -30.41
CA ARG A 270 -3.38 -6.69 -29.13
C ARG A 270 -2.61 -5.52 -28.53
N LEU A 271 -1.28 -5.54 -28.59
CA LEU A 271 -0.44 -4.41 -28.19
C LEU A 271 -0.82 -3.12 -28.93
N LEU A 272 -1.23 -3.16 -30.20
CA LEU A 272 -1.60 -1.96 -30.94
C LEU A 272 -3.10 -1.60 -30.94
N THR A 273 -4.00 -2.55 -30.66
CA THR A 273 -5.46 -2.31 -30.67
C THR A 273 -6.08 -2.07 -29.30
N GLU A 274 -5.45 -2.52 -28.20
CA GLU A 274 -5.83 -2.13 -26.85
C GLU A 274 -5.13 -0.80 -26.50
N PRO A 275 -5.82 0.24 -25.99
CA PRO A 275 -5.28 1.61 -25.94
C PRO A 275 -4.34 1.86 -24.73
N TRP A 276 -3.21 1.14 -24.69
CA TRP A 276 -2.14 1.28 -23.69
C TRP A 276 -1.53 2.69 -23.65
N LEU A 277 -1.31 3.29 -24.82
CA LEU A 277 -0.91 4.69 -24.99
C LEU A 277 -2.08 5.48 -25.57
N THR A 278 -3.10 5.71 -24.74
CA THR A 278 -4.03 6.81 -25.02
C THR A 278 -3.25 8.11 -24.88
N LEU A 279 -3.12 8.88 -25.96
CA LEU A 279 -2.73 10.30 -25.92
C LEU A 279 -3.84 11.09 -25.23
N LYS A 280 -3.94 10.92 -23.92
CA LYS A 280 -4.65 11.84 -23.06
C LYS A 280 -3.72 13.03 -22.92
N GLU A 281 -4.18 14.19 -23.38
CA GLU A 281 -3.47 15.42 -23.10
C GLU A 281 -3.45 15.66 -21.60
N LEU A 282 -2.32 16.20 -21.23
CA LEU A 282 -1.73 16.20 -19.91
C LEU A 282 -0.63 17.30 -20.02
N PRO A 283 -0.60 18.35 -19.18
CA PRO A 283 0.52 19.30 -19.12
C PRO A 283 1.25 19.33 -17.75
N LEU A 284 2.19 18.38 -17.56
CA LEU A 284 3.41 18.44 -16.71
C LEU A 284 3.34 18.59 -15.17
N ALA A 285 3.81 17.56 -14.45
CA ALA A 285 4.55 17.70 -13.18
C ALA A 285 6.03 17.32 -13.37
N THR A 286 6.96 18.13 -12.85
CA THR A 286 8.44 17.95 -12.99
C THR A 286 9.03 16.94 -12.00
N THR A 287 8.21 16.02 -11.52
CA THR A 287 8.51 14.94 -10.57
C THR A 287 7.60 13.77 -10.90
N SER A 288 7.97 12.55 -10.47
CA SER A 288 7.11 11.34 -10.57
C SER A 288 5.62 11.68 -10.35
N PRO A 289 4.68 11.26 -11.23
CA PRO A 289 3.25 11.62 -11.17
C PRO A 289 2.49 10.88 -10.06
N TYR A 290 3.23 10.51 -9.01
CA TYR A 290 2.90 9.52 -8.02
C TYR A 290 3.51 9.93 -6.68
N GLU A 291 2.66 10.21 -5.69
CA GLU A 291 3.10 10.51 -4.32
C GLU A 291 3.35 9.22 -3.52
N LEU A 292 4.41 9.20 -2.73
CA LEU A 292 4.72 8.07 -1.84
C LEU A 292 3.77 8.06 -0.65
N LEU A 293 3.09 6.94 -0.40
CA LEU A 293 2.34 6.73 0.83
C LEU A 293 3.31 6.68 2.03
N ASP A 294 3.16 7.64 2.93
CA ASP A 294 3.78 7.59 4.26
C ASP A 294 2.90 6.76 5.21
N SER A 295 3.49 6.27 6.31
CA SER A 295 2.68 5.64 7.35
C SER A 295 1.70 6.65 7.96
N TYR A 296 0.45 6.21 8.09
CA TYR A 296 -0.75 6.88 8.59
C TYR A 296 -1.48 7.80 7.60
N ASP A 297 -1.12 7.78 6.31
CA ASP A 297 -1.94 8.40 5.25
C ASP A 297 -3.37 7.88 5.26
N ILE A 298 -4.33 8.76 4.93
CA ILE A 298 -5.77 8.50 5.04
C ILE A 298 -6.34 8.08 3.69
N LEU A 299 -7.03 6.93 3.67
CA LEU A 299 -7.75 6.40 2.51
C LEU A 299 -9.25 6.35 2.78
N THR A 300 -10.06 6.69 1.77
CA THR A 300 -11.53 6.75 1.81
C THR A 300 -12.14 6.17 0.55
N GLY A 301 -13.26 5.44 0.68
CA GLY A 301 -13.97 4.87 -0.47
C GLY A 301 -13.19 3.75 -1.16
N THR A 302 -13.20 3.70 -2.49
CA THR A 302 -12.39 2.75 -3.27
C THR A 302 -11.20 3.48 -3.86
N GLU A 303 -10.00 3.11 -3.41
CA GLU A 303 -8.74 3.74 -3.82
C GLU A 303 -7.91 2.78 -4.66
N GLU A 304 -7.43 3.26 -5.80
CA GLU A 304 -6.50 2.52 -6.66
C GLU A 304 -5.08 3.00 -6.35
N ILE A 305 -4.29 2.08 -5.78
CA ILE A 305 -2.89 2.31 -5.42
C ILE A 305 -1.98 1.63 -6.44
N LEU A 306 -0.95 2.33 -6.86
CA LEU A 306 0.08 1.80 -7.73
C LEU A 306 1.20 1.18 -6.91
N LEU A 307 1.53 -0.06 -7.26
CA LEU A 307 2.68 -0.81 -6.80
C LEU A 307 3.68 -0.81 -7.96
N ALA A 308 4.85 -0.24 -7.77
CA ALA A 308 5.83 -0.15 -8.85
C ALA A 308 6.69 -1.44 -8.90
N PRO A 309 6.88 -2.07 -10.07
CA PRO A 309 7.90 -3.08 -10.20
C PRO A 309 9.27 -2.41 -10.04
N GLY A 310 10.00 -2.79 -8.99
CA GLY A 310 11.35 -2.26 -8.73
C GLY A 310 11.41 -0.87 -8.10
N SER A 311 10.33 -0.34 -7.49
CA SER A 311 10.49 0.78 -6.54
C SER A 311 11.50 0.40 -5.48
N THR A 312 12.49 1.26 -5.23
CA THR A 312 13.58 0.98 -4.31
C THR A 312 13.03 0.65 -2.93
N ILE A 313 13.17 -0.63 -2.56
CA ILE A 313 12.50 -1.23 -1.41
C ILE A 313 12.94 -0.58 -0.08
N LEU A 314 14.08 0.13 -0.03
CA LEU A 314 14.38 1.14 0.98
C LEU A 314 15.29 2.25 0.42
N PRO A 315 15.24 3.49 0.97
CA PRO A 315 16.41 4.36 0.96
C PRO A 315 17.48 3.80 1.90
N GLY A 316 18.64 3.39 1.36
CA GLY A 316 19.84 3.07 2.15
C GLY A 316 20.28 1.61 2.24
N LYS A 317 19.57 0.66 1.63
CA LYS A 317 20.08 -0.72 1.42
C LYS A 317 19.92 -1.17 -0.02
N SER A 318 21.04 -1.47 -0.66
CA SER A 318 21.07 -2.27 -1.90
C SER A 318 20.56 -3.68 -1.58
N ILE A 319 19.45 -4.06 -2.18
CA ILE A 319 19.03 -5.47 -2.19
C ILE A 319 19.95 -6.21 -3.16
N SER A 320 20.52 -7.31 -2.68
CA SER A 320 21.25 -8.24 -3.54
C SER A 320 20.27 -8.92 -4.48
N THR A 321 20.16 -8.42 -5.71
CA THR A 321 19.26 -8.90 -6.77
C THR A 321 19.38 -10.41 -7.02
N SER A 322 20.53 -11.01 -6.69
CA SER A 322 20.80 -12.45 -6.79
C SER A 322 20.00 -13.37 -5.85
N LYS A 323 19.08 -12.87 -5.01
CA LYS A 323 18.33 -13.70 -4.04
C LYS A 323 16.81 -13.56 -3.98
N THR A 324 16.21 -12.52 -4.57
CA THR A 324 14.75 -12.31 -4.51
C THR A 324 14.17 -12.42 -5.92
N SER A 325 13.24 -13.34 -6.12
CA SER A 325 12.71 -13.72 -7.44
C SER A 325 11.29 -13.23 -7.70
N TYR A 326 10.49 -12.94 -6.67
CA TYR A 326 9.15 -12.36 -6.80
C TYR A 326 8.66 -11.73 -5.48
N ILE A 327 7.59 -10.92 -5.55
CA ILE A 327 7.02 -10.17 -4.41
C ILE A 327 5.50 -10.38 -4.37
N HIS A 328 4.95 -10.69 -3.19
CA HIS A 328 3.50 -10.70 -2.95
C HIS A 328 3.09 -9.53 -2.06
N TYR A 329 1.90 -8.99 -2.30
CA TYR A 329 1.32 -7.91 -1.51
C TYR A 329 0.12 -8.42 -0.71
N ARG A 330 0.03 -8.01 0.55
CA ARG A 330 -1.08 -8.37 1.44
C ARG A 330 -1.68 -7.16 2.13
N LEU A 331 -3.01 -7.14 2.21
CA LEU A 331 -3.75 -6.29 3.13
C LEU A 331 -4.05 -7.15 4.36
N GLU A 332 -3.45 -6.82 5.49
CA GLU A 332 -3.39 -7.70 6.66
C GLU A 332 -2.80 -9.09 6.32
N ASP A 333 -3.64 -10.12 6.24
CA ASP A 333 -3.27 -11.49 5.88
C ASP A 333 -3.90 -11.95 4.56
N GLN A 334 -4.75 -11.11 3.94
CA GLN A 334 -5.36 -11.37 2.64
C GLN A 334 -4.41 -10.96 1.52
N GLU A 335 -4.26 -11.83 0.53
CA GLU A 335 -3.52 -11.52 -0.69
C GLU A 335 -4.29 -10.51 -1.53
N ILE A 336 -3.60 -9.46 -1.97
CA ILE A 336 -4.20 -8.42 -2.80
C ILE A 336 -4.23 -8.95 -4.23
N SER A 337 -5.45 -9.17 -4.74
CA SER A 337 -5.69 -9.52 -6.15
C SER A 337 -5.21 -8.39 -7.06
N VAL A 338 -3.98 -8.49 -7.56
CA VAL A 338 -3.42 -7.52 -8.51
C VAL A 338 -3.98 -7.81 -9.90
N GLN A 339 -4.57 -6.81 -10.56
CA GLN A 339 -5.02 -6.93 -11.94
C GLN A 339 -3.85 -6.64 -12.89
N SER A 340 -3.35 -7.69 -13.55
CA SER A 340 -2.24 -7.59 -14.51
C SER A 340 -2.68 -6.95 -15.82
N TYR A 341 -2.35 -5.66 -15.97
CA TYR A 341 -1.79 -5.01 -17.17
C TYR A 341 -1.06 -3.75 -16.68
N TYR A 342 0.26 -3.82 -16.57
CA TYR A 342 1.03 -3.07 -15.56
C TYR A 342 1.63 -1.71 -16.00
N PRO A 343 2.03 -0.80 -15.07
CA PRO A 343 2.44 -0.99 -13.66
C PRO A 343 1.36 -1.50 -12.68
N TYR A 344 1.76 -2.10 -11.55
CA TYR A 344 0.91 -2.98 -10.72
C TYR A 344 -0.14 -2.20 -9.92
N VAL A 345 -1.30 -1.92 -10.53
CA VAL A 345 -2.44 -1.33 -9.83
C VAL A 345 -3.06 -2.39 -8.90
N ALA A 346 -2.96 -2.14 -7.60
CA ALA A 346 -3.77 -2.79 -6.58
C ALA A 346 -4.98 -1.90 -6.26
N LYS A 347 -6.17 -2.50 -6.20
CA LYS A 347 -7.40 -1.82 -5.82
C LYS A 347 -7.71 -2.14 -4.37
N ILE A 348 -7.65 -1.14 -3.49
CA ILE A 348 -8.08 -1.28 -2.10
C ILE A 348 -9.50 -0.72 -1.98
N ASP A 349 -10.46 -1.60 -1.74
CA ASP A 349 -11.81 -1.20 -1.38
C ASP A 349 -11.93 -0.96 0.13
N THR A 350 -11.69 0.28 0.56
CA THR A 350 -11.78 0.64 1.98
C THR A 350 -13.21 0.62 2.51
N THR A 351 -14.23 0.59 1.64
CA THR A 351 -15.65 0.50 2.06
C THR A 351 -15.99 -0.82 2.75
N SER A 352 -15.16 -1.85 2.51
CA SER A 352 -15.22 -3.14 3.18
C SER A 352 -14.31 -3.25 4.42
N GLU A 353 -13.36 -2.34 4.60
CA GLU A 353 -12.41 -2.36 5.72
C GLU A 353 -12.94 -1.64 6.97
N PRO A 354 -12.51 -2.04 8.19
CA PRO A 354 -12.85 -1.31 9.40
C PRO A 354 -12.14 0.05 9.48
N ASN A 355 -12.77 1.02 10.12
CA ASN A 355 -12.17 2.31 10.46
C ASN A 355 -10.90 2.14 11.31
N GLY A 356 -9.95 3.07 11.20
CA GLY A 356 -8.71 3.03 11.99
C GLY A 356 -7.52 2.57 11.17
N ILE A 357 -6.62 1.76 11.74
CA ILE A 357 -5.34 1.45 11.09
C ILE A 357 -5.36 0.05 10.51
N THR A 358 -4.99 -0.04 9.23
CA THR A 358 -4.87 -1.27 8.45
C THR A 358 -3.44 -1.39 7.94
N ARG A 359 -2.85 -2.58 8.05
CA ARG A 359 -1.45 -2.82 7.68
C ARG A 359 -1.33 -3.44 6.29
N PHE A 360 -0.66 -2.72 5.40
CA PHE A 360 -0.25 -3.22 4.10
C PHE A 360 1.15 -3.84 4.21
N LYS A 361 1.35 -5.05 3.68
CA LYS A 361 2.62 -5.79 3.72
C LYS A 361 3.11 -6.11 2.31
N ALA A 362 4.42 -5.98 2.08
CA ALA A 362 5.11 -6.55 0.92
C ALA A 362 6.02 -7.70 1.40
N LEU A 363 5.93 -8.85 0.73
CA LEU A 363 6.66 -10.08 1.04
C LEU A 363 7.56 -10.44 -0.14
N GLY A 364 8.88 -10.38 0.04
CA GLY A 364 9.86 -10.82 -0.96
C GLY A 364 10.17 -12.31 -0.79
N TYR A 365 10.25 -13.04 -1.90
CA TYR A 365 10.52 -14.48 -1.94
C TYR A 365 11.76 -14.81 -2.75
N ASN A 366 12.51 -15.85 -2.36
CA ASN A 366 13.59 -16.41 -3.19
C ASN A 366 13.06 -17.35 -4.29
N SER A 367 13.95 -17.83 -5.15
CA SER A 367 13.65 -18.77 -6.24
C SER A 367 13.10 -20.13 -5.78
N THR A 368 13.25 -20.46 -4.49
CA THR A 368 12.68 -21.67 -3.87
C THR A 368 11.35 -21.41 -3.13
N GLY A 369 10.85 -20.17 -3.14
CA GLY A 369 9.57 -19.78 -2.53
C GLY A 369 9.62 -19.57 -1.01
N GLU A 370 10.80 -19.39 -0.43
CA GLU A 370 10.95 -18.97 0.97
C GLU A 370 10.91 -17.44 1.07
N ILE A 371 10.26 -16.92 2.12
CA ILE A 371 10.22 -15.47 2.38
C ILE A 371 11.62 -15.00 2.81
N THR A 372 12.20 -14.07 2.06
CA THR A 372 13.50 -13.44 2.34
C THR A 372 13.37 -12.05 2.96
N GLU A 373 12.28 -11.34 2.69
CA GLU A 373 12.05 -9.97 3.17
C GLU A 373 10.58 -9.69 3.46
N VAL A 374 10.31 -8.87 4.48
CA VAL A 374 8.97 -8.40 4.85
C VAL A 374 9.03 -6.90 5.13
N GLN A 375 8.18 -6.13 4.46
CA GLN A 375 8.01 -4.70 4.70
C GLN A 375 6.55 -4.35 4.98
N SER A 376 6.31 -3.22 5.68
CA SER A 376 4.93 -2.78 5.95
C SER A 376 4.75 -1.28 6.18
N ILE A 377 3.66 -0.75 5.61
CA ILE A 377 3.10 0.56 5.95
C ILE A 377 1.78 0.36 6.69
N ASP A 378 1.56 1.24 7.68
CA ASP A 378 0.30 1.33 8.40
C ASP A 378 -0.51 2.45 7.76
N LEU A 379 -1.71 2.17 7.26
CA LEU A 379 -2.58 3.13 6.58
C LEU A 379 -3.82 3.41 7.42
N THR A 380 -4.31 4.65 7.39
CA THR A 380 -5.51 5.06 8.11
C THR A 380 -6.73 4.92 7.19
N ILE A 381 -7.63 4.01 7.51
CA ILE A 381 -8.90 3.82 6.81
C ILE A 381 -9.98 4.71 7.45
N GLN A 382 -10.66 5.49 6.62
CA GLN A 382 -11.93 6.11 6.94
C GLN A 382 -13.03 5.55 6.04
N ASN A 383 -13.94 4.80 6.66
CA ASN A 383 -15.10 4.16 6.06
C ASN A 383 -16.38 4.72 6.71
N ASP A 384 -17.17 5.44 5.92
CA ASP A 384 -18.38 6.12 6.40
C ASP A 384 -19.59 5.16 6.58
N ASN A 385 -19.48 3.89 6.17
CA ASN A 385 -20.54 2.87 6.29
C ASN A 385 -20.67 2.28 7.72
N ALA A 386 -20.79 3.13 8.73
CA ALA A 386 -20.93 2.69 10.12
C ALA A 386 -22.35 2.20 10.44
N PHE A 387 -22.47 1.04 11.10
CA PHE A 387 -23.75 0.54 11.62
C PHE A 387 -24.28 1.43 12.76
N SER A 388 -25.60 1.59 12.85
CA SER A 388 -26.24 2.21 14.01
C SER A 388 -26.16 1.30 15.24
N ARG A 389 -25.71 1.85 16.37
CA ARG A 389 -25.67 1.15 17.65
C ARG A 389 -27.04 1.20 18.36
N ALA A 390 -27.40 0.16 19.10
CA ALA A 390 -28.54 0.18 20.02
C ALA A 390 -28.32 1.18 21.18
N GLU A 391 -29.39 1.74 21.72
CA GLU A 391 -29.32 2.53 22.96
C GLU A 391 -29.01 1.60 24.14
N ARG A 392 -28.07 2.01 25.02
CA ARG A 392 -27.76 1.21 26.22
C ARG A 392 -28.90 1.30 27.23
N SER A 393 -29.34 0.14 27.71
CA SER A 393 -30.23 0.04 28.85
C SER A 393 -29.49 0.51 30.10
N LEU A 394 -29.98 1.61 30.68
CA LEU A 394 -29.76 1.88 32.09
C LEU A 394 -30.92 1.21 32.84
N ARG A 395 -30.62 0.53 33.94
CA ARG A 395 -31.65 0.17 34.91
C ARG A 395 -32.33 1.47 35.37
N ASP A 396 -33.64 1.44 35.64
CA ASP A 396 -34.43 2.61 36.03
C ASP A 396 -33.98 3.20 37.40
N PHE A 397 -32.87 3.92 37.40
CA PHE A 397 -32.40 4.75 38.50
C PHE A 397 -32.30 6.19 38.03
N PRO A 398 -32.81 7.17 38.81
CA PRO A 398 -32.61 8.57 38.48
C PRO A 398 -31.12 8.89 38.60
N LEU A 399 -30.50 9.34 37.50
CA LEU A 399 -29.21 10.02 37.57
C LEU A 399 -29.37 11.23 38.47
N THR A 400 -28.71 11.19 39.64
CA THR A 400 -28.88 12.21 40.66
C THR A 400 -28.30 13.54 40.17
N SER A 401 -28.98 14.64 40.47
CA SER A 401 -28.45 15.99 40.24
C SER A 401 -27.33 16.36 41.23
N GLN A 402 -27.12 15.55 42.28
CA GLN A 402 -26.10 15.75 43.29
C GLN A 402 -24.82 14.96 42.93
N MET A 403 -23.75 15.69 42.59
CA MET A 403 -22.43 15.14 42.29
C MET A 403 -21.66 14.66 43.55
N VAL A 404 -22.30 13.88 44.43
CA VAL A 404 -21.74 13.54 45.76
C VAL A 404 -21.64 12.02 45.95
N TYR A 405 -20.77 11.39 45.16
CA TYR A 405 -20.21 10.08 45.52
C TYR A 405 -18.97 10.30 46.40
N ASN A 406 -19.08 10.01 47.69
CA ASN A 406 -18.06 10.39 48.68
C ASN A 406 -16.77 9.55 48.64
N SER A 407 -16.77 8.39 47.96
CA SER A 407 -15.56 7.58 47.85
C SER A 407 -14.62 8.07 46.75
N LYS A 408 -13.32 7.90 46.98
CA LYS A 408 -12.28 8.19 45.98
C LYS A 408 -12.21 7.12 44.89
N TYR A 409 -12.85 5.97 45.06
CA TYR A 409 -12.81 4.84 44.13
C TYR A 409 -14.21 4.30 43.85
N ILE A 410 -14.50 4.05 42.57
CA ILE A 410 -15.73 3.39 42.12
C ILE A 410 -15.37 1.94 41.82
N PRO A 411 -16.05 0.95 42.45
CA PRO A 411 -15.70 -0.45 42.27
C PRO A 411 -15.99 -0.96 40.86
N ILE A 412 -15.00 -1.63 40.28
CA ILE A 412 -15.10 -2.32 39.00
C ILE A 412 -14.74 -3.80 39.25
N LEU A 413 -15.68 -4.72 39.05
CA LEU A 413 -15.44 -6.16 39.19
C LEU A 413 -14.85 -6.74 37.90
N MET A 414 -14.00 -7.76 38.05
CA MET A 414 -13.40 -8.53 36.97
C MET A 414 -13.66 -10.01 37.16
N TYR A 415 -14.25 -10.61 36.13
CA TYR A 415 -14.44 -12.05 35.92
C TYR A 415 -13.77 -12.44 34.58
N HIS A 416 -13.62 -13.74 34.28
CA HIS A 416 -13.24 -14.18 32.93
C HIS A 416 -14.24 -15.23 32.41
N THR A 417 -14.38 -16.37 33.09
CA THR A 417 -15.27 -17.47 32.68
C THR A 417 -16.32 -17.81 33.73
N VAL A 418 -17.44 -18.38 33.29
CA VAL A 418 -18.49 -18.92 34.17
C VAL A 418 -18.85 -20.34 33.72
N ALA A 419 -18.81 -21.34 34.60
CA ALA A 419 -18.97 -22.76 34.26
C ALA A 419 -19.83 -23.54 35.27
N GLU A 420 -20.30 -24.74 34.92
CA GLU A 420 -21.07 -25.60 35.85
C GLU A 420 -20.23 -26.11 37.03
N THR A 421 -18.96 -26.38 36.79
CA THR A 421 -17.98 -26.81 37.80
C THR A 421 -16.64 -26.14 37.52
N VAL A 422 -15.86 -25.87 38.56
CA VAL A 422 -14.56 -25.18 38.44
C VAL A 422 -13.46 -26.00 39.09
N SER A 423 -12.36 -26.21 38.37
CA SER A 423 -11.19 -26.89 38.94
C SER A 423 -10.39 -25.97 39.87
N THR A 424 -9.64 -26.56 40.81
CA THR A 424 -8.82 -25.80 41.78
C THR A 424 -7.81 -24.86 41.10
N GLU A 425 -7.33 -25.24 39.91
CA GLU A 425 -6.35 -24.46 39.12
C GLU A 425 -7.00 -23.23 38.47
N GLU A 426 -8.29 -23.31 38.13
CA GLU A 426 -9.06 -22.26 37.46
C GLU A 426 -9.76 -21.29 38.42
N ASN A 427 -9.74 -21.56 39.74
CA ASN A 427 -10.40 -20.78 40.78
C ASN A 427 -10.16 -19.26 40.73
N ASN A 428 -9.07 -18.78 40.12
CA ASN A 428 -8.77 -17.35 40.00
C ASN A 428 -9.40 -16.65 38.79
N SER A 429 -9.90 -17.39 37.80
CA SER A 429 -10.40 -16.89 36.51
C SER A 429 -11.79 -17.40 36.15
N CYS A 430 -12.18 -18.59 36.63
CA CYS A 430 -13.51 -19.14 36.46
C CYS A 430 -14.33 -19.01 37.76
N VAL A 431 -15.66 -18.92 37.63
CA VAL A 431 -16.62 -18.93 38.75
C VAL A 431 -17.76 -19.88 38.40
N GLU A 432 -18.26 -20.64 39.38
CA GLU A 432 -19.41 -21.53 39.18
C GLU A 432 -20.70 -20.74 38.89
N ILE A 433 -21.58 -21.26 38.01
CA ILE A 433 -22.83 -20.59 37.61
C ILE A 433 -23.68 -20.20 38.82
N GLU A 434 -23.84 -21.10 39.79
CA GLU A 434 -24.63 -20.87 41.00
C GLU A 434 -24.01 -19.78 41.90
N LEU A 435 -22.69 -19.78 42.04
CA LEU A 435 -21.96 -18.77 42.80
C LEU A 435 -22.01 -17.40 42.11
N PHE A 436 -21.88 -17.35 40.79
CA PHE A 436 -22.00 -16.11 40.02
C PHE A 436 -23.42 -15.52 40.13
N ASP A 437 -24.47 -16.34 40.06
CA ASP A 437 -25.85 -15.92 40.28
C ASP A 437 -26.05 -15.36 41.71
N ALA A 438 -25.52 -16.06 42.72
CA ALA A 438 -25.58 -15.62 44.12
C ALA A 438 -24.81 -14.32 44.37
N GLN A 439 -23.63 -14.14 43.77
CA GLN A 439 -22.85 -12.90 43.82
C GLN A 439 -23.62 -11.74 43.16
N MET A 440 -24.17 -11.94 41.96
CA MET A 440 -25.00 -10.93 41.28
C MET A 440 -26.23 -10.55 42.12
N LYS A 441 -26.92 -11.53 42.69
CA LYS A 441 -28.05 -11.31 43.59
C LYS A 441 -27.64 -10.49 44.82
N ALA A 442 -26.54 -10.84 45.48
CA ALA A 442 -26.08 -10.17 46.68
C ALA A 442 -25.71 -8.69 46.43
N LEU A 443 -25.16 -8.36 45.26
CA LEU A 443 -24.93 -6.96 44.86
C LEU A 443 -26.25 -6.18 44.85
N ILE A 444 -27.30 -6.74 44.22
CA ILE A 444 -28.61 -6.08 44.13
C ILE A 444 -29.30 -5.99 45.49
N ASP A 445 -29.29 -7.07 46.28
CA ASP A 445 -29.88 -7.12 47.62
C ASP A 445 -29.24 -6.10 48.58
N ASN A 446 -27.94 -5.85 48.44
CA ASN A 446 -27.20 -4.86 49.24
C ASN A 446 -27.28 -3.42 48.68
N GLY A 447 -28.10 -3.19 47.66
CA GLY A 447 -28.36 -1.87 47.09
C GLY A 447 -27.22 -1.32 46.23
N TYR A 448 -26.33 -2.16 45.67
CA TYR A 448 -25.41 -1.71 44.64
C TYR A 448 -26.17 -1.43 43.34
N THR A 449 -25.80 -0.34 42.67
CA THR A 449 -26.40 0.08 41.39
C THR A 449 -25.41 -0.20 40.25
N PRO A 450 -25.63 -1.23 39.42
CA PRO A 450 -24.76 -1.47 38.26
C PRO A 450 -24.87 -0.33 37.24
N ILE A 451 -23.72 0.17 36.80
CA ILE A 451 -23.59 1.22 35.78
C ILE A 451 -22.65 0.77 34.65
N ASN A 452 -22.73 1.45 33.51
CA ASN A 452 -21.82 1.24 32.38
C ASN A 452 -20.69 2.30 32.34
N PHE A 453 -19.72 2.11 31.44
CA PHE A 453 -18.59 3.03 31.31
C PHE A 453 -18.95 4.44 30.80
N LYS A 454 -20.08 4.63 30.11
CA LYS A 454 -20.55 5.98 29.73
C LYS A 454 -20.96 6.80 30.94
N VAL A 455 -21.71 6.21 31.88
CA VAL A 455 -22.07 6.87 33.15
C VAL A 455 -20.82 7.19 33.97
N LEU A 456 -19.82 6.30 33.99
CA LEU A 456 -18.53 6.56 34.64
C LEU A 456 -17.76 7.71 33.98
N TYR A 457 -17.70 7.74 32.65
CA TYR A 457 -17.05 8.79 31.87
C TYR A 457 -17.72 10.15 32.05
N ASP A 458 -19.05 10.18 32.02
CA ASP A 458 -19.86 11.38 32.23
C ASP A 458 -19.62 11.96 33.63
N TYR A 459 -19.53 11.11 34.66
CA TYR A 459 -19.14 11.53 36.01
C TYR A 459 -17.73 12.11 36.08
N ILE A 460 -16.73 11.44 35.47
CA ILE A 460 -15.34 11.94 35.42
C ILE A 460 -15.27 13.31 34.75
N ASN A 461 -16.04 13.51 33.68
CA ASN A 461 -16.14 14.76 32.92
C ASN A 461 -17.15 15.76 33.50
N ARG A 462 -17.76 15.48 34.65
CA ARG A 462 -18.73 16.34 35.37
C ARG A 462 -20.01 16.66 34.58
N VAL A 463 -20.40 15.77 33.69
CA VAL A 463 -21.65 15.83 32.89
C VAL A 463 -22.85 15.36 33.73
N SER A 464 -22.68 14.33 34.57
CA SER A 464 -23.75 13.80 35.44
C SER A 464 -23.24 13.39 36.82
N GLY A 465 -24.17 13.24 37.78
CA GLY A 465 -23.91 12.55 39.04
C GLY A 465 -23.81 11.02 38.88
N LEU A 466 -23.65 10.32 40.00
CA LEU A 466 -23.71 8.87 40.09
C LEU A 466 -24.88 8.43 40.99
N PRO A 467 -25.45 7.23 40.79
CA PRO A 467 -26.38 6.64 41.75
C PRO A 467 -25.66 6.27 43.06
N GLU A 468 -26.43 5.92 44.10
CA GLU A 468 -25.86 5.32 45.30
C GLU A 468 -25.23 3.95 45.02
N LYS A 469 -24.11 3.67 45.71
CA LYS A 469 -23.30 2.45 45.56
C LYS A 469 -23.09 2.03 44.09
N PRO A 470 -22.51 2.90 43.24
CA PRO A 470 -22.28 2.59 41.83
C PRO A 470 -21.27 1.44 41.72
N ILE A 471 -21.52 0.49 40.81
CA ILE A 471 -20.59 -0.60 40.53
C ILE A 471 -20.53 -0.88 39.03
N LEU A 472 -19.35 -1.20 38.50
CA LEU A 472 -19.20 -1.72 37.14
C LEU A 472 -18.87 -3.20 37.21
N ILE A 473 -19.45 -4.00 36.32
CA ILE A 473 -19.23 -5.44 36.24
C ILE A 473 -18.63 -5.76 34.88
N THR A 474 -17.45 -6.39 34.88
CA THR A 474 -16.68 -6.61 33.66
C THR A 474 -16.19 -8.06 33.55
N MET A 475 -16.12 -8.55 32.31
CA MET A 475 -15.51 -9.83 31.94
C MET A 475 -14.45 -9.61 30.87
N ASP A 476 -13.36 -10.36 30.95
CA ASP A 476 -12.26 -10.34 29.97
C ASP A 476 -12.36 -11.48 28.94
N ASP A 477 -11.47 -11.44 27.96
CA ASP A 477 -11.22 -12.39 26.86
C ASP A 477 -12.36 -12.64 25.85
N GLY A 478 -13.63 -12.61 26.25
CA GLY A 478 -14.78 -12.90 25.37
C GLY A 478 -15.03 -14.40 25.16
N TYR A 479 -14.89 -15.19 26.22
CA TYR A 479 -15.19 -16.62 26.21
C TYR A 479 -16.65 -16.91 25.85
N LEU A 480 -16.90 -18.03 25.15
CA LEU A 480 -18.26 -18.46 24.76
C LEU A 480 -19.22 -18.52 25.96
N ASN A 481 -18.71 -18.90 27.13
CA ASN A 481 -19.51 -18.97 28.36
C ASN A 481 -19.91 -17.61 28.97
N ASN A 482 -19.31 -16.49 28.54
CA ASN A 482 -19.86 -15.16 28.83
C ASN A 482 -21.25 -14.99 28.17
N TYR A 483 -21.42 -15.53 26.96
CA TYR A 483 -22.68 -15.51 26.23
C TYR A 483 -23.65 -16.62 26.69
N THR A 484 -23.18 -17.87 26.86
CA THR A 484 -24.10 -18.97 27.20
C THR A 484 -24.51 -18.99 28.68
N ASN A 485 -23.64 -18.57 29.60
CA ASN A 485 -23.82 -18.78 31.04
C ASN A 485 -24.01 -17.46 31.80
N ALA A 486 -23.16 -16.44 31.55
CA ALA A 486 -23.25 -15.17 32.28
C ALA A 486 -24.38 -14.25 31.77
N TYR A 487 -24.56 -14.11 30.46
CA TYR A 487 -25.58 -13.24 29.86
C TYR A 487 -27.04 -13.57 30.28
N PRO A 488 -27.47 -14.84 30.43
CA PRO A 488 -28.75 -15.16 31.06
C PRO A 488 -28.93 -14.58 32.47
N ILE A 489 -27.87 -14.56 33.27
CA ILE A 489 -27.88 -14.01 34.65
C ILE A 489 -27.91 -12.48 34.62
N TYR A 490 -27.17 -11.84 33.71
CA TYR A 490 -27.29 -10.39 33.48
C TYR A 490 -28.72 -9.99 33.06
N LYS A 491 -29.36 -10.76 32.18
CA LYS A 491 -30.78 -10.57 31.81
C LYS A 491 -31.72 -10.77 33.00
N LYS A 492 -31.56 -11.84 33.78
CA LYS A 492 -32.37 -12.16 34.97
C LYS A 492 -32.44 -11.03 35.99
N TYR A 493 -31.34 -10.30 36.17
CA TYR A 493 -31.23 -9.21 37.16
C TYR A 493 -31.26 -7.79 36.56
N ASN A 494 -31.43 -7.65 35.24
CA ASN A 494 -31.34 -6.37 34.50
C ASN A 494 -30.02 -5.61 34.82
N ILE A 495 -28.90 -6.33 34.75
CA ILE A 495 -27.56 -5.83 35.09
C ILE A 495 -26.84 -5.39 33.80
N PRO A 496 -26.55 -4.09 33.62
CA PRO A 496 -25.57 -3.67 32.63
C PRO A 496 -24.16 -4.16 32.98
N ALA A 497 -23.42 -4.65 31.98
CA ALA A 497 -22.07 -5.19 32.11
C ALA A 497 -21.21 -4.89 30.88
N THR A 498 -19.89 -5.03 31.00
CA THR A 498 -18.95 -4.81 29.88
C THR A 498 -18.10 -6.05 29.63
N LEU A 499 -18.03 -6.50 28.38
CA LEU A 499 -17.12 -7.58 27.96
C LEU A 499 -15.95 -6.97 27.19
N PHE A 500 -14.73 -7.24 27.64
CA PHE A 500 -13.49 -6.88 26.93
C PHE A 500 -13.08 -8.03 26.04
N VAL A 501 -13.12 -7.81 24.73
CA VAL A 501 -12.90 -8.86 23.70
C VAL A 501 -11.63 -8.61 22.90
N SER A 502 -11.02 -9.68 22.39
CA SER A 502 -9.98 -9.61 21.36
C SER A 502 -10.55 -10.02 19.99
N PRO A 503 -10.84 -9.06 19.08
CA PRO A 503 -11.51 -9.30 17.80
C PRO A 503 -10.95 -10.44 16.94
N TYR A 504 -9.64 -10.70 17.01
CA TYR A 504 -8.99 -11.82 16.30
C TYR A 504 -9.62 -13.19 16.63
N PHE A 505 -10.14 -13.38 17.85
CA PHE A 505 -10.79 -14.64 18.24
C PHE A 505 -12.29 -14.71 17.89
N MET A 506 -12.89 -13.60 17.42
CA MET A 506 -14.33 -13.49 17.15
C MET A 506 -14.68 -13.67 15.66
N GLU A 507 -13.70 -13.72 14.77
CA GLU A 507 -13.92 -13.88 13.32
C GLU A 507 -14.66 -15.17 12.95
N LYS A 508 -14.52 -16.21 13.78
CA LYS A 508 -15.27 -17.47 13.65
C LYS A 508 -16.44 -17.46 14.63
N GLU A 509 -17.64 -17.66 14.10
CA GLU A 509 -18.85 -17.70 14.92
C GLU A 509 -18.80 -18.85 15.93
N ASN A 510 -18.90 -18.51 17.22
CA ASN A 510 -19.06 -19.43 18.35
C ASN A 510 -18.13 -20.65 18.31
N THR A 511 -16.82 -20.37 18.29
CA THR A 511 -15.79 -21.39 18.53
C THR A 511 -15.97 -22.05 19.91
N GLU A 512 -15.35 -23.22 20.12
CA GLU A 512 -15.35 -23.91 21.43
C GLU A 512 -14.92 -23.02 22.60
N ARG A 513 -14.12 -21.98 22.35
CA ARG A 513 -13.55 -21.10 23.37
C ARG A 513 -14.19 -19.71 23.45
N HIS A 514 -14.47 -19.06 22.33
CA HIS A 514 -14.91 -17.65 22.26
C HIS A 514 -16.19 -17.47 21.44
N PHE A 515 -17.03 -16.49 21.84
CA PHE A 515 -18.24 -16.14 21.09
C PHE A 515 -17.93 -15.33 19.82
N GLY A 516 -18.81 -15.43 18.83
CA GLY A 516 -18.70 -14.70 17.56
C GLY A 516 -19.41 -13.34 17.55
N TRP A 517 -19.26 -12.61 16.44
CA TRP A 517 -19.89 -11.31 16.25
C TRP A 517 -21.42 -11.34 16.34
N LYS A 518 -22.10 -12.43 15.95
CA LYS A 518 -23.56 -12.54 16.09
C LYS A 518 -24.01 -12.56 17.55
N ALA A 519 -23.31 -13.31 18.40
CA ALA A 519 -23.59 -13.35 19.84
C ALA A 519 -23.27 -11.99 20.50
N ALA A 520 -22.16 -11.35 20.09
CA ALA A 520 -21.83 -9.99 20.52
C ALA A 520 -22.91 -8.97 20.15
N LYS A 521 -23.48 -9.08 18.94
CA LYS A 521 -24.56 -8.25 18.43
C LYS A 521 -25.86 -8.45 19.22
N GLU A 522 -26.26 -9.70 19.50
CA GLU A 522 -27.44 -9.98 20.35
C GLU A 522 -27.28 -9.38 21.76
N MET A 523 -26.08 -9.52 22.34
CA MET A 523 -25.76 -8.98 23.65
C MET A 523 -25.82 -7.44 23.69
N GLU A 524 -25.27 -6.74 22.69
CA GLU A 524 -25.41 -5.27 22.55
C GLU A 524 -26.85 -4.83 22.29
N ASP A 525 -27.58 -5.54 21.42
CA ASP A 525 -28.96 -5.18 21.03
C ASP A 525 -29.96 -5.35 22.19
N SER A 526 -29.59 -6.09 23.25
CA SER A 526 -30.34 -6.12 24.51
C SER A 526 -30.22 -4.82 25.33
N GLY A 527 -29.29 -3.94 24.97
CA GLY A 527 -28.92 -2.74 25.71
C GLY A 527 -28.10 -3.00 26.99
N LEU A 528 -28.00 -4.25 27.47
CA LEU A 528 -27.31 -4.58 28.74
C LEU A 528 -25.79 -4.67 28.59
N ILE A 529 -25.30 -5.20 27.49
CA ILE A 529 -23.90 -5.57 27.35
C ILE A 529 -23.16 -4.57 26.47
N ASP A 530 -22.07 -4.04 26.99
CA ASP A 530 -21.14 -3.15 26.29
C ASP A 530 -19.91 -3.94 25.83
N ILE A 531 -19.68 -4.05 24.52
CA ILE A 531 -18.49 -4.72 23.97
C ILE A 531 -17.36 -3.69 23.77
N GLN A 532 -16.23 -3.95 24.41
CA GLN A 532 -15.06 -3.07 24.50
C GLN A 532 -13.75 -3.85 24.24
N SER A 533 -12.61 -3.17 24.16
CA SER A 533 -11.36 -3.78 23.66
C SER A 533 -10.49 -4.42 24.74
N HIS A 534 -10.07 -5.67 24.50
CA HIS A 534 -8.94 -6.33 25.17
C HIS A 534 -7.70 -6.42 24.26
N GLY A 535 -7.48 -5.40 23.42
CA GLY A 535 -6.52 -5.45 22.32
C GLY A 535 -7.06 -6.19 21.10
N TYR A 536 -6.19 -6.52 20.13
CA TYR A 536 -6.60 -7.22 18.90
C TYR A 536 -6.64 -8.75 19.08
N ASN A 537 -5.54 -9.32 19.60
CA ASN A 537 -5.29 -10.77 19.69
C ASN A 537 -4.72 -11.18 21.07
N HIS A 538 -5.07 -10.43 22.11
CA HIS A 538 -4.61 -10.63 23.50
C HIS A 538 -3.07 -10.58 23.72
N THR A 539 -2.28 -10.06 22.76
CA THR A 539 -0.84 -9.85 22.98
C THR A 539 -0.60 -8.80 24.08
N PRO A 540 0.22 -9.09 25.12
CA PRO A 540 0.65 -8.09 26.09
C PRO A 540 1.36 -6.90 25.42
N LEU A 541 0.76 -5.71 25.50
CA LEU A 541 1.23 -4.53 24.75
C LEU A 541 2.71 -4.13 25.00
N PRO A 542 3.35 -4.38 26.15
CA PRO A 542 4.79 -4.14 26.34
C PRO A 542 5.72 -5.06 25.52
N TYR A 543 5.21 -6.11 24.88
CA TYR A 543 5.97 -6.97 23.96
C TYR A 543 5.89 -6.47 22.50
N LEU A 544 5.11 -5.42 22.24
CA LEU A 544 4.92 -4.80 20.94
C LEU A 544 5.71 -3.49 20.84
N SER A 545 6.15 -3.12 19.63
CA SER A 545 6.66 -1.77 19.38
C SER A 545 5.54 -0.73 19.54
N LEU A 546 5.85 0.55 19.73
CA LEU A 546 4.79 1.58 19.80
C LEU A 546 4.02 1.73 18.47
N LYS A 547 4.64 1.40 17.31
CA LYS A 547 3.95 1.28 16.02
C LYS A 547 2.90 0.16 16.07
N ASP A 548 3.29 -1.01 16.58
CA ASP A 548 2.41 -2.16 16.68
C ASP A 548 1.32 -1.99 17.75
N VAL A 549 1.61 -1.35 18.89
CA VAL A 549 0.57 -1.00 19.88
C VAL A 549 -0.48 -0.09 19.25
N ARG A 550 -0.06 0.90 18.47
CA ARG A 550 -0.97 1.80 17.73
C ARG A 550 -1.83 1.01 16.74
N TYR A 551 -1.23 0.18 15.89
CA TYR A 551 -1.96 -0.71 14.97
C TYR A 551 -2.93 -1.65 15.70
N HIS A 552 -2.49 -2.41 16.72
CA HIS A 552 -3.31 -3.38 17.44
C HIS A 552 -4.54 -2.74 18.11
N ILE A 553 -4.40 -1.55 18.72
CA ILE A 553 -5.54 -0.86 19.34
C ILE A 553 -6.48 -0.26 18.31
N SER A 554 -5.95 0.38 17.26
CA SER A 554 -6.77 0.97 16.21
C SER A 554 -7.53 -0.10 15.39
N ARG A 555 -6.90 -1.23 15.05
CA ARG A 555 -7.56 -2.36 14.38
C ARG A 555 -8.62 -3.02 15.29
N SER A 556 -8.34 -3.14 16.59
CA SER A 556 -9.33 -3.65 17.56
C SER A 556 -10.56 -2.73 17.65
N LYS A 557 -10.37 -1.42 17.76
CA LYS A 557 -11.45 -0.41 17.70
C LYS A 557 -12.24 -0.53 16.41
N GLY A 558 -11.54 -0.51 15.28
CA GLY A 558 -12.15 -0.62 13.95
C GLY A 558 -13.05 -1.83 13.77
N LEU A 559 -12.58 -3.02 14.18
CA LEU A 559 -13.34 -4.26 14.07
C LEU A 559 -14.56 -4.27 14.99
N ILE A 560 -14.46 -3.74 16.21
CA ILE A 560 -15.61 -3.58 17.11
C ILE A 560 -16.65 -2.63 16.47
N GLU A 561 -16.22 -1.47 15.97
CA GLU A 561 -17.14 -0.46 15.41
C GLU A 561 -17.74 -0.89 14.07
N LYS A 562 -16.99 -1.62 13.23
CA LYS A 562 -17.49 -2.23 11.98
C LYS A 562 -18.60 -3.26 12.23
N ASN A 563 -18.54 -4.03 13.32
CA ASN A 563 -19.52 -5.09 13.58
C ASN A 563 -20.68 -4.66 14.49
N LEU A 564 -20.46 -3.67 15.37
CA LEU A 564 -21.40 -3.31 16.44
C LEU A 564 -21.83 -1.82 16.42
N GLY A 565 -21.24 -1.00 15.53
CA GLY A 565 -21.46 0.45 15.46
C GLY A 565 -20.50 1.27 16.32
N PRO A 566 -20.42 2.60 16.13
CA PRO A 566 -19.44 3.46 16.79
C PRO A 566 -19.59 3.42 18.32
N ARG A 567 -18.48 3.50 19.05
CA ARG A 567 -18.50 3.57 20.53
C ARG A 567 -18.67 5.03 20.97
N ASP A 568 -19.55 5.25 21.93
CA ASP A 568 -19.79 6.55 22.58
C ASP A 568 -18.72 6.90 23.63
N VAL A 569 -18.12 5.87 24.22
CA VAL A 569 -16.91 5.88 25.06
C VAL A 569 -16.13 4.63 24.70
N PHE A 570 -14.85 4.76 24.35
CA PHE A 570 -13.99 3.64 24.00
C PHE A 570 -13.08 3.25 25.17
N VAL A 571 -13.20 2.01 25.63
CA VAL A 571 -12.49 1.51 26.83
C VAL A 571 -11.54 0.39 26.44
N VAL A 572 -10.31 0.43 26.97
CA VAL A 572 -9.32 -0.64 26.79
C VAL A 572 -8.96 -1.26 28.14
N ALA A 573 -9.16 -2.57 28.27
CA ALA A 573 -8.49 -3.38 29.28
C ALA A 573 -7.18 -3.93 28.70
N TYR A 574 -6.08 -3.75 29.41
CA TYR A 574 -4.78 -4.27 28.96
C TYR A 574 -4.69 -5.78 29.20
N PRO A 575 -4.34 -6.62 28.19
CA PRO A 575 -4.08 -8.05 28.37
C PRO A 575 -3.16 -8.33 29.55
N GLN A 576 -3.61 -9.20 30.47
CA GLN A 576 -2.89 -9.55 31.71
C GLN A 576 -2.45 -8.33 32.55
N PHE A 577 -3.14 -7.20 32.43
CA PHE A 577 -2.75 -5.88 32.96
C PHE A 577 -1.36 -5.38 32.53
N ARG A 578 -0.75 -5.93 31.47
CA ARG A 578 0.62 -5.56 31.06
C ARG A 578 0.60 -4.23 30.31
N ASN A 579 1.21 -3.20 30.91
CA ASN A 579 1.26 -1.85 30.36
C ASN A 579 2.51 -1.07 30.84
N THR A 580 2.92 -0.05 30.09
CA THR A 580 3.97 0.91 30.46
C THR A 580 3.42 2.35 30.48
N SER A 581 4.20 3.31 30.97
CA SER A 581 3.85 4.74 30.84
C SER A 581 3.71 5.16 29.36
N TYR A 582 4.57 4.64 28.49
CA TYR A 582 4.54 4.93 27.05
C TYR A 582 3.27 4.37 26.39
N THR A 583 2.86 3.13 26.70
CA THR A 583 1.62 2.58 26.14
C THR A 583 0.39 3.33 26.63
N ARG A 584 0.32 3.73 27.91
CA ARG A 584 -0.81 4.52 28.43
C ARG A 584 -0.93 5.89 27.77
N LYS A 585 0.21 6.59 27.62
CA LYS A 585 0.28 7.88 26.91
C LYS A 585 -0.16 7.73 25.45
N LEU A 586 0.32 6.72 24.75
CA LEU A 586 -0.06 6.43 23.36
C LEU A 586 -1.57 6.14 23.23
N LEU A 587 -2.17 5.36 24.12
CA LEU A 587 -3.61 5.11 24.07
C LEU A 587 -4.43 6.39 24.32
N SER A 588 -3.99 7.27 25.23
CA SER A 588 -4.63 8.59 25.40
C SER A 588 -4.50 9.47 24.14
N GLU A 589 -3.35 9.43 23.45
CA GLU A 589 -3.15 10.14 22.17
C GLU A 589 -3.99 9.58 21.02
N LEU A 590 -4.41 8.31 21.10
CA LEU A 590 -5.31 7.66 20.15
C LEU A 590 -6.79 7.87 20.47
N GLY A 591 -7.12 8.71 21.46
CA GLY A 591 -8.51 8.96 21.87
C GLY A 591 -9.17 7.77 22.57
N ILE A 592 -8.40 6.97 23.33
CA ILE A 592 -8.95 5.96 24.24
C ILE A 592 -9.38 6.66 25.53
N ASP A 593 -10.68 6.74 25.76
CA ASP A 593 -11.32 7.48 26.84
C ASP A 593 -10.94 6.96 28.24
N LEU A 594 -10.99 5.63 28.41
CA LEU A 594 -10.78 4.96 29.70
C LEU A 594 -9.87 3.73 29.55
N GLN A 595 -8.97 3.54 30.52
CA GLN A 595 -7.91 2.54 30.46
C GLN A 595 -7.83 1.74 31.77
N ILE A 596 -7.94 0.41 31.69
CA ILE A 596 -7.92 -0.50 32.85
C ILE A 596 -6.57 -1.22 32.95
N THR A 597 -5.81 -0.90 34.01
CA THR A 597 -4.35 -1.11 34.02
C THR A 597 -3.82 -2.06 35.10
N LYS A 598 -4.62 -2.43 36.11
CA LYS A 598 -4.21 -3.31 37.22
C LYS A 598 -5.37 -3.65 38.18
N LEU A 599 -5.08 -4.47 39.18
CA LEU A 599 -5.95 -4.70 40.33
C LEU A 599 -6.00 -3.50 41.31
N ALA A 600 -7.15 -3.33 41.93
CA ALA A 600 -7.43 -2.37 42.98
C ALA A 600 -6.82 -2.83 44.32
N LYS A 601 -6.53 -1.86 45.18
CA LYS A 601 -6.08 -2.05 46.56
C LYS A 601 -6.54 -0.88 47.42
N ARG A 602 -6.52 -1.02 48.75
CA ARG A 602 -6.86 0.06 49.69
C ARG A 602 -6.10 1.35 49.35
N GLY A 603 -6.79 2.49 49.39
CA GLY A 603 -6.25 3.78 48.95
C GLY A 603 -6.15 3.93 47.43
N THR A 604 -6.87 3.12 46.65
CA THR A 604 -7.09 3.38 45.23
C THR A 604 -7.92 4.64 45.03
N VAL A 605 -7.66 5.34 43.93
CA VAL A 605 -8.40 6.53 43.50
C VAL A 605 -8.80 6.36 42.04
N LEU A 606 -9.85 7.05 41.63
CA LEU A 606 -10.33 7.13 40.27
C LEU A 606 -9.35 7.93 39.39
N ASP A 607 -8.97 7.37 38.24
CA ASP A 607 -8.06 7.96 37.25
C ASP A 607 -8.41 7.32 35.89
N ALA A 608 -8.90 8.13 34.94
CA ALA A 608 -9.37 7.68 33.63
C ALA A 608 -8.31 6.85 32.86
N SER A 609 -7.04 7.20 33.01
CA SER A 609 -5.91 6.55 32.34
C SER A 609 -5.39 5.29 33.07
N ASN A 610 -6.01 4.92 34.19
CA ASN A 610 -5.41 4.03 35.18
C ASN A 610 -6.45 3.34 36.09
N LEU A 611 -7.63 3.08 35.54
CA LEU A 611 -8.72 2.40 36.23
C LEU A 611 -8.24 1.03 36.74
N LYS A 612 -8.78 0.63 37.88
CA LYS A 612 -8.38 -0.61 38.56
C LYS A 612 -9.60 -1.45 38.87
N ARG A 613 -9.41 -2.78 38.90
CA ARG A 613 -10.49 -3.74 39.12
C ARG A 613 -10.27 -4.64 40.32
N ILE A 614 -11.35 -5.25 40.80
CA ILE A 614 -11.34 -6.28 41.84
C ILE A 614 -11.48 -7.63 41.12
N ASN A 615 -10.51 -8.52 41.27
CA ASN A 615 -10.67 -9.90 40.78
C ASN A 615 -11.69 -10.63 41.67
N VAL A 616 -12.64 -11.34 41.05
CA VAL A 616 -13.60 -12.17 41.78
C VAL A 616 -13.31 -13.64 41.47
N PRO A 617 -12.58 -14.36 42.36
CA PRO A 617 -12.32 -15.79 42.20
C PRO A 617 -13.53 -16.65 42.62
N ASN A 618 -13.55 -17.91 42.20
CA ASN A 618 -14.52 -18.93 42.61
C ASN A 618 -14.55 -19.17 44.14
N THR A 619 -13.49 -18.78 44.85
CA THR A 619 -13.42 -18.94 46.31
C THR A 619 -14.06 -17.77 47.07
N MET A 620 -14.51 -16.70 46.39
CA MET A 620 -15.06 -15.50 47.03
C MET A 620 -16.56 -15.66 47.25
N SER A 621 -16.99 -15.78 48.51
CA SER A 621 -18.42 -15.84 48.82
C SER A 621 -19.13 -14.50 48.50
N PRO A 622 -20.46 -14.49 48.36
CA PRO A 622 -21.22 -13.24 48.20
C PRO A 622 -20.98 -12.26 49.37
N GLU A 623 -20.86 -12.74 50.61
CA GLU A 623 -20.57 -11.92 51.80
C GLU A 623 -19.14 -11.35 51.76
N GLU A 624 -18.17 -12.14 51.30
CA GLU A 624 -16.78 -11.70 51.12
C GLU A 624 -16.65 -10.64 50.02
N LEU A 625 -17.41 -10.78 48.93
CA LEU A 625 -17.50 -9.79 47.86
C LEU A 625 -18.02 -8.44 48.40
N ILE A 626 -19.15 -8.45 49.13
CA ILE A 626 -19.71 -7.24 49.75
C ILE A 626 -18.72 -6.62 50.74
N SER A 627 -18.12 -7.43 51.62
CA SER A 627 -17.11 -6.95 52.58
C SER A 627 -15.87 -6.36 51.89
N THR A 628 -15.46 -6.91 50.75
CA THR A 628 -14.33 -6.41 49.95
C THR A 628 -14.65 -5.06 49.31
N LEU A 629 -15.88 -4.89 48.79
CA LEU A 629 -16.35 -3.63 48.22
C LEU A 629 -16.39 -2.52 49.28
N GLU A 630 -16.94 -2.79 50.46
CA GLU A 630 -16.99 -1.85 51.59
C GLU A 630 -15.59 -1.43 52.07
N LYS A 631 -14.63 -2.37 52.13
CA LYS A 631 -13.22 -2.09 52.52
C LYS A 631 -12.44 -1.25 51.51
N LEU A 632 -12.93 -1.15 50.27
CA LEU A 632 -12.31 -0.39 49.19
C LEU A 632 -13.01 0.95 48.91
N THR A 633 -14.25 1.12 49.37
CA THR A 633 -15.06 2.33 49.15
C THR A 633 -15.20 3.21 50.39
N ASN A 634 -15.05 2.66 51.61
CA ASN A 634 -14.90 3.40 52.86
C ASN A 634 -13.43 3.81 53.14
#